data_AF-C4JJ37-F1
#
_entry.id   AF-C4JJ37-F1
#
_cell.length_a   1.000
_cell.length_b   1.000
_cell.length_c   1.000
_cell.angle_alpha   90.00
_cell.angle_beta   90.00
_cell.angle_gamma   90.00
#
_symmetry.space_group_name_H-M   'P 1'
#
loop_
_entity.id
_entity.type
_entity.pdbx_description
1 polymer ?
#
loop_
_entity_poly.entity_id
_entity_poly.type
_entity_poly.pdbx_seq_one_letter_code
_entity_poly.pdbx_strand_id
1 'polypeptide(L)'
;MAFALRKYLQMMETMDPKKWKDDDKRKPRYAFKIVSQHIMTNARIVALTNNNLAGEPIRQHFGTEAKAVVIFRDEDPKELEASGWVGITKMACSTKIQGNRCWR
;
A
#
# COMPACT_ATOMS: atom_id res chain seq x y z
N MET A 1 -4.72 18.68 -1.18
CA MET A 1 -3.60 17.73 -1.43
C MET A 1 -3.55 17.19 -2.85
N ALA A 2 -4.66 16.76 -3.47
CA ALA A 2 -4.66 16.24 -4.85
C ALA A 2 -4.09 17.21 -5.92
N PHE A 3 -4.24 18.53 -5.73
CA PHE A 3 -3.66 19.55 -6.61
C PHE A 3 -2.12 19.52 -6.66
N ALA A 4 -1.45 19.21 -5.54
CA ALA A 4 0.00 19.13 -5.50
C ALA A 4 0.52 17.95 -6.34
N LEU A 5 -0.11 16.77 -6.22
CA LEU A 5 0.23 15.59 -7.02
C LEU A 5 0.01 15.83 -8.52
N ARG A 6 -1.10 16.46 -8.91
CA ARG A 6 -1.39 16.80 -10.31
C ARG A 6 -0.34 17.76 -10.90
N LYS A 7 0.10 18.75 -10.13
CA LYS A 7 1.19 19.66 -10.54
C LYS A 7 2.49 18.90 -10.81
N TYR A 8 2.87 17.98 -9.93
CA TYR A 8 4.11 17.21 -10.10
C TYR A 8 4.01 16.16 -11.22
N LEU A 9 2.81 15.62 -11.50
CA LEU A 9 2.55 14.80 -12.68
C LEU A 9 2.80 15.58 -13.97
N GLN A 10 2.24 16.78 -14.10
CA GLN A 10 2.48 17.66 -15.25
C GLN A 10 3.96 18.06 -15.39
N MET A 11 4.67 18.25 -14.28
CA MET A 11 6.13 18.48 -14.33
C MET A 11 6.91 17.25 -14.85
N MET A 12 6.47 16.03 -14.56
CA MET A 12 7.13 14.82 -15.06
C MET A 12 6.92 14.62 -16.57
N GLU A 13 5.76 15.05 -17.09
CA GLU A 13 5.47 15.02 -18.52
C GLU A 13 6.30 16.05 -19.31
N THR A 14 6.71 17.14 -18.67
CA THR A 14 7.38 18.28 -19.32
C THR A 14 8.89 18.35 -19.07
N MET A 15 9.39 17.78 -17.98
CA MET A 15 10.78 17.92 -17.57
C MET A 15 11.33 16.65 -16.92
N ASP A 16 12.50 16.19 -17.37
CA ASP A 16 13.19 15.04 -16.79
C ASP A 16 13.41 15.24 -15.27
N PRO A 17 12.94 14.31 -14.41
CA PRO A 17 13.10 14.35 -12.96
C PRO A 17 14.54 14.59 -12.48
N LYS A 18 15.56 14.20 -13.25
CA LYS A 18 16.96 14.41 -12.90
C LYS A 18 17.32 15.90 -12.85
N LYS A 19 16.69 16.72 -13.70
CA LYS A 19 16.93 18.17 -13.82
C LYS A 19 16.13 19.00 -12.81
N TRP A 20 15.29 18.37 -12.00
CA TRP A 20 14.52 19.09 -10.98
C TRP A 20 15.43 19.60 -9.86
N LYS A 21 15.06 20.77 -9.29
CA LYS A 21 15.69 21.28 -8.08
C LYS A 21 15.41 20.31 -6.92
N ASP A 22 16.33 20.21 -5.96
CA ASP A 22 16.21 19.24 -4.85
C ASP A 22 14.93 19.42 -4.03
N ASP A 23 14.49 20.67 -3.86
CA ASP A 23 13.22 21.03 -3.23
C ASP A 23 12.01 20.46 -3.98
N ASP A 24 12.05 20.52 -5.31
CA ASP A 24 10.99 20.01 -6.19
C ASP A 24 11.03 18.49 -6.33
N LYS A 25 12.16 17.83 -5.98
CA LYS A 25 12.25 16.37 -5.88
C LYS A 25 11.68 15.82 -4.57
N ARG A 26 11.85 16.55 -3.46
CA ARG A 26 11.42 16.11 -2.11
C ARG A 26 9.93 16.27 -1.88
N LYS A 27 9.36 17.42 -2.30
CA LYS A 27 7.94 17.76 -2.13
C LYS A 27 6.96 16.74 -2.75
N PRO A 28 7.15 16.21 -3.97
CA PRO A 28 6.24 15.23 -4.57
C PRO A 28 6.28 13.89 -3.84
N ARG A 29 7.46 13.41 -3.47
CA ARG A 29 7.60 12.14 -2.73
C ARG A 29 6.91 12.23 -1.38
N TYR A 30 7.07 13.35 -0.69
CA TYR A 30 6.39 13.62 0.57
C TYR A 30 4.87 13.73 0.41
N ALA A 31 4.40 14.48 -0.60
CA ALA A 31 2.98 14.61 -0.91
C ALA A 31 2.35 13.26 -1.27
N PHE A 32 3.02 12.45 -2.10
CA PHE A 32 2.60 11.10 -2.42
C PHE A 32 2.53 10.22 -1.18
N LYS A 33 3.54 10.26 -0.31
CA LYS A 33 3.55 9.51 0.95
C LYS A 33 2.33 9.84 1.82
N ILE A 34 2.04 11.12 2.04
CA ILE A 34 0.90 11.53 2.87
C ILE A 34 -0.43 11.09 2.25
N VAL A 35 -0.61 11.28 0.93
CA VAL A 35 -1.84 10.90 0.26
C VAL A 35 -2.03 9.39 0.28
N SER A 36 -0.97 8.63 -0.01
CA SER A 36 -0.98 7.17 0.04
C SER A 36 -1.28 6.64 1.44
N GLN A 37 -0.72 7.24 2.48
CA GLN A 37 -1.06 6.94 3.88
C GLN A 37 -2.54 7.22 4.17
N HIS A 38 -3.05 8.39 3.76
CA HIS A 38 -4.45 8.76 3.98
C HIS A 38 -5.40 7.79 3.27
N ILE A 39 -5.12 7.44 2.01
CA ILE A 39 -5.93 6.48 1.26
C ILE A 39 -5.91 5.11 1.93
N MET A 40 -4.73 4.58 2.29
CA MET A 40 -4.63 3.24 2.90
C MET A 40 -5.31 3.17 4.26
N THR A 41 -5.22 4.22 5.08
CA THR A 41 -5.87 4.27 6.39
C THR A 41 -7.40 4.19 6.26
N ASN A 42 -7.95 4.86 5.24
CA ASN A 42 -9.40 4.94 5.02
C ASN A 42 -9.95 3.86 4.06
N ALA A 43 -9.09 3.06 3.44
CA ALA A 43 -9.50 2.02 2.51
C ALA A 43 -10.24 0.91 3.27
N ARG A 44 -11.38 0.47 2.71
CA ARG A 44 -12.16 -0.66 3.24
C ARG A 44 -11.72 -1.99 2.62
N ILE A 45 -11.28 -1.95 1.37
CA ILE A 45 -10.85 -3.10 0.57
C ILE A 45 -9.62 -2.67 -0.22
N VAL A 46 -8.62 -3.55 -0.27
CA VAL A 46 -7.44 -3.39 -1.13
C VAL A 46 -7.19 -4.74 -1.80
N ALA A 47 -6.99 -4.72 -3.12
CA ALA A 47 -6.62 -5.88 -3.90
C ALA A 47 -5.17 -5.75 -4.35
N LEU A 48 -4.36 -6.80 -4.12
CA LEU A 48 -2.94 -6.82 -4.44
C LEU A 48 -2.42 -8.26 -4.47
N THR A 49 -1.22 -8.44 -5.02
CA THR A 49 -0.46 -9.69 -4.94
C THR A 49 0.14 -9.87 -3.54
N ASN A 50 0.39 -11.12 -3.12
CA ASN A 50 0.88 -11.39 -1.76
C ASN A 50 2.22 -10.71 -1.44
N ASN A 51 3.11 -10.61 -2.43
CA ASN A 51 4.40 -9.91 -2.25
C ASN A 51 4.23 -8.41 -1.93
N ASN A 52 3.20 -7.76 -2.49
CA ASN A 52 2.97 -6.33 -2.27
C ASN A 52 2.36 -6.03 -0.90
N LEU A 53 1.90 -7.05 -0.19
CA LEU A 53 1.21 -6.91 1.10
C LEU A 53 2.17 -6.53 2.23
N ALA A 54 3.45 -6.87 2.08
CA ALA A 54 4.53 -6.40 2.95
C ALA A 54 5.05 -4.99 2.59
N GLY A 55 4.55 -4.37 1.52
CA GLY A 55 4.99 -3.06 1.04
C GLY A 55 4.39 -1.88 1.82
N GLU A 56 5.14 -0.80 1.91
CA GLU A 56 4.59 0.51 2.28
C GLU A 56 3.81 1.10 1.10
N PRO A 57 2.65 1.77 1.34
CA PRO A 57 2.02 2.14 2.62
C PRO A 57 1.13 1.09 3.29
N ILE A 58 0.85 -0.05 2.62
CA ILE A 58 -0.20 -1.01 3.01
C ILE A 58 0.10 -1.59 4.39
N ARG A 59 1.33 -2.08 4.56
CA ARG A 59 1.79 -2.74 5.78
C ARG A 59 1.58 -1.90 7.04
N GLN A 60 1.81 -0.58 6.97
CA GLN A 60 1.72 0.33 8.12
C GLN A 60 0.33 0.88 8.37
N HIS A 61 -0.47 1.08 7.33
CA HIS A 61 -1.65 1.94 7.43
C HIS A 61 -2.98 1.20 7.24
N PHE A 62 -3.02 0.16 6.40
CA PHE A 62 -4.27 -0.56 6.15
C PHE A 62 -4.75 -1.32 7.39
N GLY A 63 -6.05 -1.26 7.67
CA GLY A 63 -6.68 -2.01 8.75
C GLY A 63 -6.25 -1.62 10.17
N THR A 64 -5.44 -0.56 10.31
CA THR A 64 -4.96 -0.06 11.61
C THR A 64 -6.10 0.39 12.51
N GLU A 65 -7.11 1.04 11.96
CA GLU A 65 -8.32 1.47 12.67
C GLU A 65 -9.46 0.45 12.61
N ALA A 66 -9.31 -0.63 11.84
CA ALA A 66 -10.32 -1.67 11.72
C ALA A 66 -10.44 -2.48 13.03
N LYS A 67 -11.63 -3.02 13.31
CA LYS A 67 -11.86 -3.98 14.41
C LYS A 67 -11.32 -5.37 14.07
N ALA A 68 -11.47 -5.77 12.82
CA ALA A 68 -10.97 -7.02 12.26
C ALA A 68 -10.60 -6.80 10.79
N VAL A 69 -9.66 -7.61 10.29
CA VAL A 69 -9.26 -7.64 8.88
C VAL A 69 -9.47 -9.06 8.37
N VAL A 70 -10.06 -9.19 7.19
CA VAL A 70 -10.27 -10.47 6.53
C VAL A 70 -9.41 -10.51 5.28
N ILE A 71 -8.66 -11.59 5.08
CA ILE A 71 -7.82 -11.79 3.91
C ILE A 71 -8.45 -12.87 3.05
N PHE A 72 -8.74 -12.52 1.79
CA PHE A 72 -9.08 -13.46 0.74
C PHE A 72 -7.86 -13.66 -0.14
N ARG A 73 -7.47 -14.92 -0.34
CA ARG A 73 -6.40 -15.30 -1.26
C ARG A 73 -7.00 -16.05 -2.42
N ASP A 74 -6.64 -15.62 -3.63
CA ASP A 74 -6.93 -16.30 -4.88
C ASP A 74 -5.65 -17.00 -5.37
N GLU A 75 -5.80 -18.07 -6.15
CA GLU A 75 -4.71 -18.89 -6.68
C GLU A 75 -3.73 -19.50 -5.65
N ASP A 76 -4.19 -19.69 -4.41
CA ASP A 76 -3.38 -20.19 -3.28
C ASP A 76 -2.53 -21.46 -3.57
N PRO A 77 -3.00 -22.45 -4.35
CA PRO A 77 -2.20 -23.63 -4.70
C PRO A 77 -0.92 -23.35 -5.50
N LYS A 78 -0.81 -22.17 -6.13
CA LYS A 78 0.38 -21.76 -6.91
C LYS A 78 1.44 -21.08 -6.05
N GLU A 79 1.15 -20.78 -4.79
CA GLU A 79 2.05 -20.05 -3.91
C GLU A 79 2.82 -20.95 -2.93
N LEU A 80 4.00 -20.49 -2.54
CA LEU A 80 4.75 -21.08 -1.45
C LEU A 80 4.03 -20.78 -0.13
N GLU A 81 4.02 -21.75 0.78
CA GLU A 81 3.39 -21.61 2.09
C GLU A 81 3.86 -20.35 2.82
N ALA A 82 5.17 -20.05 2.75
CA ALA A 82 5.77 -18.84 3.33
C ALA A 82 5.14 -17.52 2.84
N SER A 83 4.74 -17.44 1.56
CA SER A 83 4.07 -16.27 0.98
C SER A 83 2.67 -16.07 1.57
N GLY A 84 2.01 -17.15 1.98
CA GLY A 84 0.73 -17.09 2.67
C GLY A 84 0.77 -16.41 4.04
N TRP A 85 1.95 -16.37 4.67
CA TRP A 85 2.13 -15.80 5.99
C TRP A 85 2.50 -14.31 5.99
N VAL A 86 2.76 -13.66 4.85
CA VAL A 86 3.27 -12.28 4.91
C VAL A 86 2.25 -11.30 5.49
N GLY A 87 0.95 -11.53 5.26
CA GLY A 87 -0.10 -10.71 5.89
C GLY A 87 -0.12 -10.80 7.40
N ILE A 88 0.06 -12.01 7.91
CA ILE A 88 0.06 -12.27 9.35
C ILE A 88 1.36 -11.79 10.00
N THR A 89 2.50 -11.95 9.34
CA THR A 89 3.81 -11.68 9.96
C THR A 89 4.33 -10.26 9.75
N LYS A 90 3.85 -9.55 8.73
CA LYS A 90 4.41 -8.24 8.35
C LYS A 90 3.46 -7.07 8.60
N MET A 91 2.15 -7.25 8.57
CA MET A 91 1.22 -6.12 8.71
C MET A 91 1.12 -5.60 10.14
N ALA A 92 0.96 -4.28 10.28
CA ALA A 92 0.72 -3.64 11.57
C ALA A 92 -0.60 -4.10 12.22
N CYS A 93 -1.60 -4.46 11.40
CA CYS A 93 -2.88 -5.00 11.85
C CYS A 93 -2.89 -6.53 12.01
N SER A 94 -1.72 -7.19 12.08
CA SER A 94 -1.59 -8.65 12.10
C SER A 94 -2.47 -9.34 13.15
N THR A 95 -2.52 -8.79 14.36
CA THR A 95 -3.32 -9.30 15.48
C THR A 95 -4.83 -9.22 15.25
N LYS A 96 -5.27 -8.46 14.25
CA LYS A 96 -6.67 -8.24 13.88
C LYS A 96 -7.12 -9.11 12.72
N ILE A 97 -6.21 -9.87 12.10
CA ILE A 97 -6.53 -10.71 10.95
C ILE A 97 -7.33 -11.93 11.44
N GLN A 98 -8.59 -12.01 11.05
CA GLN A 98 -9.52 -13.08 11.40
C GLN A 98 -9.77 -13.93 10.16
N GLY A 99 -9.04 -15.04 10.03
CA GLY A 99 -9.19 -15.99 8.93
C GLY A 99 -8.26 -15.71 7.75
N ASN A 100 -7.50 -16.75 7.39
CA ASN A 100 -6.81 -16.89 6.12
C ASN A 100 -7.27 -18.22 5.52
N ARG A 101 -8.44 -18.24 4.87
CA ARG A 101 -8.96 -19.44 4.23
C ARG A 101 -9.22 -19.18 2.75
N CYS A 102 -8.54 -19.94 1.93
CA CYS A 102 -8.90 -20.20 0.55
C CYS A 102 -10.29 -20.84 0.57
N TRP A 103 -11.27 -20.22 -0.11
CA TRP A 103 -12.51 -20.93 -0.43
C TRP A 103 -12.11 -22.06 -1.39
N ARG A 104 -12.33 -23.31 -0.96
CA ARG A 104 -12.32 -24.46 -1.86
C ARG A 104 -13.63 -24.53 -2.59
#